data_AF-A0A2S9G116-F1
#
_entry.id   AF-A0A2S9G116-F1
#
_cell.length_a   1.000
_cell.length_b   1.000
_cell.length_c   1.000
_cell.angle_alpha   90.00
_cell.angle_beta   90.00
_cell.angle_gamma   90.00
#
_symmetry.space_group_name_H-M   'P 1'
#
loop_
_entity.id
_entity.type
_entity.pdbx_description
1 polymer ?
#
loop_
_entity_poly.entity_id
_entity_poly.type
_entity_poly.pdbx_seq_one_letter_code
_entity_poly.pdbx_strand_id
1 'polypeptide(L)' 'MKLVTVEDIRSAAERIRPHVVRTPLLPARWGDV' A
#
# COMPACT_ATOMS: atom_id res chain seq x y z
N MET A 1 -1.54 -23.27 7.80
CA MET A 1 -1.11 -21.86 7.60
C MET A 1 -2.29 -20.95 7.90
N LYS A 2 -2.06 -19.78 8.51
CA LYS A 2 -3.10 -18.78 8.73
C LYS A 2 -3.19 -17.85 7.51
N LEU A 3 -4.40 -17.65 6.98
CA LEU A 3 -4.64 -16.73 5.88
C LEU A 3 -4.55 -15.28 6.38
N VAL A 4 -3.91 -14.42 5.59
CA VAL A 4 -3.88 -12.97 5.82
C VAL A 4 -5.17 -12.38 5.25
N THR A 5 -5.81 -11.50 6.02
CA THR A 5 -7.05 -10.83 5.64
C THR A 5 -6.80 -9.36 5.26
N VAL A 6 -7.79 -8.72 4.66
CA VAL A 6 -7.77 -7.27 4.41
C VAL A 6 -7.66 -6.49 5.73
N GLU A 7 -8.22 -6.99 6.83
CA GLU A 7 -8.15 -6.33 8.13
C GLU A 7 -6.73 -6.34 8.69
N ASP A 8 -6.01 -7.46 8.53
CA ASP A 8 -4.60 -7.54 8.90
C ASP A 8 -3.77 -6.50 8.14
N ILE A 9 -4.06 -6.29 6.85
CA ILE A 9 -3.40 -5.28 6.01
C ILE A 9 -3.72 -3.86 6.48
N ARG A 10 -4.99 -3.55 6.80
CA ARG A 10 -5.38 -2.23 7.32
C ARG A 10 -4.69 -1.92 8.65
N SER A 11 -4.70 -2.88 9.58
CA SER A 11 -4.01 -2.76 10.86
C SER A 11 -2.51 -2.58 10.70
N ALA A 12 -1.87 -3.30 9.79
CA ALA A 12 -0.46 -3.10 9.46
C ALA A 12 -0.19 -1.70 8.90
N ALA A 13 -1.05 -1.21 7.99
CA ALA A 13 -0.90 0.11 7.39
C ALA A 13 -0.93 1.23 8.43
N GLU A 14 -1.85 1.18 9.40
CA GLU A 14 -1.90 2.18 10.48
C GLU A 14 -0.66 2.12 11.38
N ARG A 15 -0.15 0.92 11.70
CA ARG A 15 1.07 0.77 12.52
C ARG A 15 2.31 1.34 11.87
N ILE A 16 2.46 1.22 10.54
CA ILE A 16 3.69 1.66 9.85
C ILE A 16 3.63 3.11 9.37
N ARG A 17 2.45 3.75 9.33
CA ARG A 17 2.27 5.15 8.87
C ARG A 17 3.30 6.16 9.39
N PRO A 18 3.66 6.22 10.69
CA PRO A 18 4.63 7.20 11.18
C PRO A 18 6.08 6.91 10.76
N HIS A 19 6.34 5.77 10.13
CA HIS A 19 7.69 5.28 9.80
C HIS A 19 7.94 5.12 8.30
N VAL A 20 6.94 5.37 7.44
CA VAL A 20 7.05 5.15 6.00
C VAL A 20 6.61 6.38 5.22
N VAL A 21 7.20 6.59 4.05
CA VAL A 21 6.75 7.59 3.09
C VAL A 21 5.69 6.95 2.19
N ARG A 22 4.60 7.68 1.92
CA ARG A 22 3.63 7.31 0.87
C ARG A 22 4.30 7.50 -0.49
N THR A 23 4.77 6.40 -1.08
CA THR A 23 5.42 6.42 -2.41
C THR A 23 4.51 7.09 -3.45
N PRO A 24 4.97 8.13 -4.15
CA PRO A 24 4.18 8.78 -5.18
C PRO A 24 3.97 7.85 -6.37
N LEU A 25 2.80 7.95 -6.99
CA LEU A 25 2.54 7.30 -8.27
C LEU A 25 3.10 8.16 -9.40
N LEU A 26 3.90 7.57 -10.27
CA LEU A 26 4.42 8.23 -11.46
C LEU A 26 3.50 7.94 -12.65
N PRO A 27 3.11 8.95 -13.44
CA PRO A 27 2.31 8.74 -14.64
C PRO A 27 3.01 7.78 -15.61
N ALA A 28 2.29 6.76 -16.06
CA ALA A 28 2.75 5.86 -17.11
C ALA A 28 2.46 6.50 -18.48
N ARG A 29 3.47 7.12 -19.10
CA ARG A 29 3.34 7.84 -20.40
C ARG A 29 2.85 6.98 -21.58
N TRP A 30 2.69 5.68 -21.38
CA TRP A 30 2.34 4.68 -22.39
C TRP A 30 0.98 4.00 -22.12
N GLY A 31 0.32 4.28 -20.99
CA GLY A 31 -0.85 3.51 -20.53
C GLY A 31 -2.21 4.19 -20.74
N ASP A 32 -2.21 5.47 -21.11
CA ASP A 32 -3.43 6.28 -21.29
C ASP A 32 -3.84 6.41 -22.78
N VAL A 33 -3.20 5.64 -23.67
CA VAL A 33 -3.44 5.65 -25.13
C VAL A 33 -4.37 4.52 -25.56
#